data_AF-A0A662BPI2-F1
#
_entry.id   AF-A0A662BPI2-F1
#
_cell.length_a   1.000
_cell.length_b   1.000
_cell.length_c   1.000
_cell.angle_alpha   90.00
_cell.angle_beta   90.00
_cell.angle_gamma   90.00
#
_symmetry.space_group_name_H-M   'P 1'
#
loop_
_entity.id
_entity.type
_entity.pdbx_description
1 polymer ?
#
loop_
_entity_poly.entity_id
_entity_poly.type
_entity_poly.pdbx_seq_one_letter_code
_entity_poly.pdbx_strand_id
1 'polypeptide(L)'
;MNETQDKYDIFLMEIIAVQDGAYLIKIIANKQFTLIKYHPSKKELSLTDDNKLDTKLNKNKYQLKKILNNKRPDTFFPGFKLKFILRDNHKTIEFNDLSKIIVLDRRNGGYKTYAEVKSDKEIYRIYTDGCYLHKLKKGAFVAIIKPFTNKLNIHYDQTDETSSSLIELLAVIRGLEVSNQIRKLRVITDSRYVIKGLTEWIFNWKLNDWYTAQGEKVKNINYWKRFDELSKDKYMEFEWVKGHSEHPENTLCDFYAKQVAIRELNYKT
;
A
#
# COMPACT_ATOMS: atom_id res chain seq x y z
N MET A 1 -18.84 1.23 17.19
CA MET A 1 -19.12 0.10 16.29
C MET A 1 -19.89 0.65 15.11
N ASN A 2 -19.34 0.60 13.90
CA ASN A 2 -20.11 0.76 12.67
C ASN A 2 -19.37 -0.02 11.59
N GLU A 3 -19.87 -1.22 11.36
CA GLU A 3 -19.40 -2.20 10.39
C GLU A 3 -20.03 -1.91 9.03
N THR A 4 -19.24 -1.34 8.13
CA THR A 4 -19.38 -1.55 6.68
C THR A 4 -18.05 -2.02 6.14
N GLN A 5 -17.40 -2.92 6.86
CA GLN A 5 -16.18 -3.55 6.40
C GLN A 5 -16.58 -4.56 5.33
N ASP A 6 -16.08 -4.41 4.10
CA ASP A 6 -16.06 -5.52 3.15
C ASP A 6 -15.59 -6.75 3.94
N LYS A 7 -16.49 -7.73 4.11
CA LYS A 7 -16.35 -8.81 5.09
C LYS A 7 -15.35 -9.82 4.54
N TYR A 8 -14.07 -9.44 4.53
CA TYR A 8 -13.00 -10.33 4.17
C TYR A 8 -12.94 -11.45 5.20
N ASP A 9 -12.82 -12.69 4.73
CA ASP A 9 -12.46 -13.77 5.61
C ASP A 9 -11.05 -13.54 6.14
N ILE A 10 -10.96 -13.53 7.47
CA ILE A 10 -9.70 -13.45 8.17
C ILE A 10 -9.20 -14.88 8.37
N PHE A 11 -8.01 -15.14 7.85
CA PHE A 11 -7.29 -16.38 8.03
C PHE A 11 -6.21 -16.16 9.08
N LEU A 12 -5.99 -17.15 9.94
CA LEU A 12 -4.82 -17.24 10.80
C LEU A 12 -3.98 -18.40 10.31
N MET A 13 -2.72 -18.15 9.94
CA MET A 13 -1.73 -19.21 9.79
C MET A 13 -0.90 -19.37 11.05
N GLU A 14 -0.59 -20.62 11.38
CA GLU A 14 0.38 -21.01 12.39
C GLU A 14 1.31 -22.05 11.78
N ILE A 15 2.61 -21.78 11.79
CA ILE A 15 3.61 -22.79 11.41
C ILE A 15 3.69 -23.78 12.57
N ILE A 16 3.41 -25.07 12.34
CA ILE A 16 3.32 -26.06 13.42
C ILE A 16 4.49 -27.01 13.46
N ALA A 17 5.10 -27.33 12.32
CA ALA A 17 6.23 -28.23 12.23
C ALA A 17 7.06 -27.96 10.98
N VAL A 18 8.26 -28.55 10.95
CA VAL A 18 9.12 -28.62 9.77
C VAL A 18 9.52 -30.08 9.55
N GLN A 19 9.42 -30.55 8.31
CA GLN A 19 9.81 -31.89 7.91
C GLN A 19 10.41 -31.84 6.50
N ASP A 20 11.62 -32.36 6.34
CA ASP A 20 12.34 -32.44 5.05
C ASP A 20 12.41 -31.08 4.33
N GLY A 21 12.68 -30.00 5.06
CA GLY A 21 12.80 -28.64 4.52
C GLY A 21 11.46 -27.97 4.14
N ALA A 22 10.34 -28.65 4.36
CA ALA A 22 9.00 -28.10 4.17
C ALA A 22 8.31 -27.84 5.51
N TYR A 23 7.56 -26.74 5.56
CA TYR A 23 6.82 -26.32 6.74
C TYR A 23 5.37 -26.78 6.65
N LEU A 24 4.90 -27.41 7.72
CA LEU A 24 3.50 -27.73 7.92
C LEU A 24 2.85 -26.50 8.58
N ILE A 25 1.82 -25.96 7.94
CA ILE A 25 1.18 -24.72 8.35
C ILE A 25 -0.31 -25.00 8.55
N LYS A 26 -0.80 -24.72 9.75
CA LYS A 26 -2.23 -24.77 10.08
C LYS A 26 -2.88 -23.46 9.66
N ILE A 27 -3.89 -23.52 8.79
CA ILE A 27 -4.69 -22.37 8.39
C ILE A 27 -6.05 -22.47 9.06
N ILE A 28 -6.45 -21.43 9.78
CA ILE A 28 -7.70 -21.37 10.56
C ILE A 28 -8.56 -20.24 10.03
N ALA A 29 -9.84 -20.50 9.75
CA ALA A 29 -10.85 -19.49 9.44
C ALA A 29 -12.25 -20.01 9.82
N ASN A 30 -13.14 -19.14 10.31
CA ASN A 30 -14.53 -19.48 10.62
C ASN A 30 -14.72 -20.76 11.47
N LYS A 31 -13.90 -20.95 12.50
CA LYS A 31 -13.86 -22.15 13.37
C LYS A 31 -13.47 -23.47 12.67
N GLN A 32 -13.06 -23.41 11.40
CA GLN A 32 -12.51 -24.54 10.66
C GLN A 32 -10.99 -24.38 10.54
N PHE A 33 -10.29 -25.49 10.30
CA PHE A 33 -8.88 -25.45 9.94
C PHE A 33 -8.55 -26.48 8.87
N THR A 34 -7.46 -26.23 8.15
CA THR A 34 -6.83 -27.15 7.21
C THR A 34 -5.31 -27.09 7.39
N LEU A 35 -4.60 -28.12 6.93
CA LEU A 35 -3.16 -28.13 6.89
C LEU A 35 -2.67 -27.88 5.45
N ILE A 36 -1.61 -27.10 5.34
CA ILE A 36 -0.90 -26.91 4.08
C ILE A 36 0.58 -27.23 4.30
N LYS A 37 1.24 -27.69 3.24
CA LYS A 37 2.69 -27.88 3.21
C LYS A 37 3.30 -26.85 2.28
N TYR A 38 4.29 -26.11 2.77
CA TYR A 38 5.01 -25.11 1.97
C TYR A 38 6.52 -25.33 2.05
N HIS A 39 7.17 -25.39 0.89
CA HIS A 39 8.61 -25.55 0.79
C HIS A 39 9.27 -24.24 0.32
N PRO A 40 9.94 -23.46 1.20
CA PRO A 40 10.41 -22.12 0.85
C PRO A 40 11.44 -22.07 -0.29
N SER A 41 12.41 -23.00 -0.30
CA SER A 41 13.45 -23.05 -1.34
C SER A 41 12.87 -23.41 -2.71
N LYS A 42 11.92 -24.35 -2.77
CA LYS A 42 11.25 -24.77 -4.01
C LYS A 42 10.08 -23.87 -4.41
N LYS A 43 9.61 -23.01 -3.49
CA LYS A 43 8.36 -22.23 -3.63
C LYS A 43 7.19 -23.13 -4.01
N GLU A 44 7.07 -24.29 -3.36
CA GLU A 44 6.00 -25.27 -3.61
C GLU A 44 4.96 -25.20 -2.50
N LEU A 45 3.67 -25.19 -2.88
CA LEU A 45 2.54 -25.14 -1.96
C LEU A 45 1.58 -26.28 -2.28
N SER A 46 1.38 -27.16 -1.31
CA SER A 46 0.47 -28.29 -1.35
C SER A 46 -0.60 -28.14 -0.26
N LEU A 47 -1.84 -28.48 -0.57
CA LEU A 47 -2.93 -28.57 0.40
C LEU A 47 -3.21 -30.06 0.67
N THR A 48 -3.48 -30.42 1.92
CA THR A 48 -3.52 -31.83 2.35
C THR A 48 -4.92 -32.44 2.33
N ASP A 49 -5.97 -31.64 2.37
CA ASP A 49 -7.36 -32.10 2.57
C ASP A 49 -8.34 -31.45 1.58
N ASP A 50 -9.50 -32.07 1.36
CA ASP A 50 -10.61 -31.54 0.56
C ASP A 50 -11.76 -31.10 1.48
N ASN A 51 -11.71 -29.85 1.96
CA ASN A 51 -12.83 -29.22 2.66
C ASN A 51 -13.21 -27.85 2.06
N LYS A 52 -14.24 -27.20 2.63
CA LYS A 52 -14.72 -25.88 2.17
C LYS A 52 -13.63 -24.80 2.28
N LEU A 53 -12.78 -24.87 3.29
CA LEU A 53 -11.64 -23.96 3.45
C LEU A 53 -10.61 -24.20 2.35
N ASP A 54 -10.32 -25.45 2.00
CA ASP A 54 -9.40 -25.78 0.90
C ASP A 54 -9.89 -25.26 -0.43
N THR A 55 -11.20 -25.36 -0.71
CA THR A 55 -11.80 -24.77 -1.92
C THR A 55 -11.51 -23.26 -2.00
N LYS A 56 -11.61 -22.55 -0.87
CA LYS A 56 -11.36 -21.11 -0.78
C LYS A 56 -9.89 -20.76 -0.90
N LEU A 57 -9.01 -21.54 -0.27
CA LEU A 57 -7.56 -21.39 -0.39
C LEU A 57 -7.09 -21.70 -1.80
N ASN A 58 -7.65 -22.73 -2.46
CA ASN A 58 -7.35 -23.08 -3.84
C ASN A 58 -7.76 -21.98 -4.81
N LYS A 59 -8.98 -21.44 -4.67
CA LYS A 59 -9.45 -20.27 -5.45
C LYS A 59 -8.48 -19.09 -5.36
N ASN A 60 -7.87 -18.88 -4.19
CA ASN A 60 -6.95 -17.78 -3.91
C ASN A 60 -5.48 -18.23 -3.76
N LYS A 61 -5.10 -19.39 -4.35
CA LYS A 61 -3.79 -20.05 -4.11
C LYS A 61 -2.61 -19.16 -4.46
N TYR A 62 -2.74 -18.36 -5.52
CA TYR A 62 -1.71 -17.41 -5.92
C TYR A 62 -1.43 -16.35 -4.84
N GLN A 63 -2.47 -15.79 -4.20
CA GLN A 63 -2.33 -14.81 -3.12
C GLN A 63 -1.63 -15.43 -1.90
N LEU A 64 -2.09 -16.63 -1.48
CA LEU A 64 -1.46 -17.36 -0.37
C LEU A 64 0.01 -17.67 -0.66
N LYS A 65 0.31 -18.18 -1.86
CA LYS A 65 1.67 -18.44 -2.31
C LYS A 65 2.53 -17.17 -2.35
N LYS A 66 1.98 -16.03 -2.77
CA LYS A 66 2.67 -14.73 -2.76
C LYS A 66 3.04 -14.30 -1.34
N ILE A 67 2.13 -14.47 -0.37
CA ILE A 67 2.42 -14.19 1.05
C ILE A 67 3.59 -15.04 1.54
N LEU A 68 3.54 -16.36 1.30
CA LEU A 68 4.59 -17.29 1.73
C LEU A 68 5.93 -17.06 1.01
N ASN A 69 5.92 -16.82 -0.30
CA ASN A 69 7.13 -16.53 -1.08
C ASN A 69 7.86 -15.26 -0.64
N ASN A 70 7.13 -14.28 -0.09
CA ASN A 70 7.69 -13.00 0.36
C ASN A 70 8.15 -13.02 1.83
N LYS A 71 7.90 -14.12 2.56
CA LYS A 71 8.46 -14.29 3.90
C LYS A 71 9.95 -14.57 3.80
N ARG A 72 10.71 -13.98 4.71
CA ARG A 72 12.15 -14.27 4.79
C ARG A 72 12.38 -15.65 5.39
N PRO A 73 13.43 -16.38 4.97
CA PRO A 73 13.71 -17.73 5.46
C PRO A 73 13.77 -17.86 6.99
N ASP A 74 14.37 -16.88 7.67
CA ASP A 74 14.51 -16.80 9.14
C ASP A 74 13.16 -16.66 9.88
N THR A 75 12.10 -16.27 9.17
CA THR A 75 10.75 -16.09 9.73
C THR A 75 9.86 -17.32 9.59
N PHE A 76 10.42 -18.44 9.10
CA PHE A 76 9.76 -19.73 9.07
C PHE A 76 10.23 -20.56 10.26
N PHE A 77 9.46 -20.58 11.33
CA PHE A 77 9.73 -21.40 12.51
C PHE A 77 8.41 -21.84 13.17
N PRO A 78 8.36 -23.04 13.78
CA PRO A 78 7.19 -23.50 14.55
C PRO A 78 6.77 -22.49 15.62
N GLY A 79 5.47 -22.19 15.69
CA GLY A 79 4.89 -21.18 16.56
C GLY A 79 4.69 -19.80 15.90
N PHE A 80 5.29 -19.54 14.74
CA PHE A 80 5.05 -18.28 14.01
C PHE A 80 3.58 -18.18 13.59
N LYS A 81 2.95 -17.05 13.93
CA LYS A 81 1.54 -16.77 13.64
C LYS A 81 1.39 -15.53 12.76
N LEU A 82 0.45 -15.58 11.83
CA LEU A 82 0.12 -14.44 10.97
C LEU A 82 -1.35 -14.47 10.60
N LYS A 83 -2.06 -13.37 10.85
CA LYS A 83 -3.38 -13.14 10.28
C LYS A 83 -3.24 -12.57 8.87
N PHE A 84 -4.13 -12.93 7.97
CA PHE A 84 -4.14 -12.36 6.63
C PHE A 84 -5.54 -12.45 6.00
N ILE A 85 -5.75 -11.70 4.93
CA ILE A 85 -6.94 -11.80 4.09
C ILE A 85 -6.58 -12.37 2.72
N LEU A 86 -7.54 -13.05 2.12
CA LEU A 86 -7.53 -13.42 0.71
C LEU A 86 -8.73 -12.73 0.06
N ARG A 87 -8.49 -11.93 -0.98
CA ARG A 87 -9.54 -11.16 -1.63
C ARG A 87 -10.07 -11.91 -2.84
N ASP A 88 -11.34 -12.26 -2.81
CA ASP A 88 -12.01 -12.82 -3.97
C ASP A 88 -11.98 -11.82 -5.14
N ASN A 89 -11.72 -12.32 -6.35
CA ASN A 89 -11.58 -11.53 -7.57
C ASN A 89 -10.45 -10.47 -7.55
N HIS A 90 -9.52 -10.54 -6.59
CA HIS A 90 -8.34 -9.69 -6.63
C HIS A 90 -7.38 -10.17 -7.72
N LYS A 91 -7.45 -9.49 -8.86
CA LYS A 91 -6.58 -9.71 -10.00
C LYS A 91 -5.21 -9.10 -9.74
N THR A 92 -4.36 -9.82 -9.02
CA THR A 92 -3.02 -9.33 -8.64
C THR A 92 -2.18 -8.91 -9.85
N ILE A 93 -2.39 -9.52 -11.01
CA ILE A 93 -1.72 -9.14 -12.27
C ILE A 93 -2.08 -7.68 -12.62
N GLU A 94 -3.36 -7.33 -12.61
CA GLU A 94 -3.82 -5.97 -12.94
C GLU A 94 -3.32 -4.93 -11.91
N PHE A 95 -3.19 -5.30 -10.63
CA PHE A 95 -2.62 -4.41 -9.60
C PHE A 95 -1.12 -4.13 -9.78
N ASN A 96 -0.42 -4.98 -10.54
CA ASN A 96 1.00 -4.78 -10.85
C ASN A 96 1.22 -4.22 -12.26
N ASP A 97 0.17 -4.06 -13.05
CA ASP A 97 0.20 -3.40 -14.34
C ASP A 97 0.31 -1.88 -14.15
N LEU A 98 1.51 -1.36 -14.44
CA LEU A 98 1.84 0.06 -14.25
C LEU A 98 1.08 0.98 -15.21
N SER A 99 0.41 0.44 -16.23
CA SER A 99 -0.45 1.20 -17.13
C SER A 99 -1.84 1.47 -16.55
N LYS A 100 -2.22 0.79 -15.46
CA LYS A 100 -3.55 0.90 -14.83
C LYS A 100 -3.57 1.95 -13.74
N ILE A 101 -4.79 2.39 -13.43
CA ILE A 101 -5.10 3.15 -12.22
C ILE A 101 -5.52 2.17 -11.14
N ILE A 102 -4.98 2.30 -9.93
CA ILE A 102 -5.46 1.56 -8.76
C ILE A 102 -6.44 2.43 -8.01
N VAL A 103 -7.68 1.98 -7.90
CA VAL A 103 -8.73 2.70 -7.19
C VAL A 103 -8.84 2.19 -5.76
N LEU A 104 -9.01 3.10 -4.82
CA LEU A 104 -9.45 2.88 -3.47
C LEU A 104 -10.76 3.65 -3.24
N ASP A 105 -11.87 2.93 -3.18
CA ASP A 105 -13.19 3.49 -2.90
C ASP A 105 -13.58 3.20 -1.44
N ARG A 106 -13.53 4.26 -0.62
CA ARG A 106 -13.88 4.24 0.80
C ARG A 106 -15.13 5.04 1.13
N ARG A 107 -15.90 5.42 0.12
CA ARG A 107 -17.18 6.12 0.30
C ARG A 107 -18.21 5.21 0.96
N ASN A 108 -19.16 5.80 1.66
CA ASN A 108 -20.27 5.08 2.31
C ASN A 108 -19.79 3.96 3.24
N GLY A 109 -18.61 4.16 3.84
CA GLY A 109 -17.99 3.22 4.76
C GLY A 109 -17.43 1.95 4.13
N GLY A 110 -17.41 1.82 2.79
CA GLY A 110 -16.78 0.68 2.10
C GLY A 110 -15.25 0.70 2.17
N TYR A 111 -14.60 -0.37 1.68
CA TYR A 111 -13.15 -0.40 1.48
C TYR A 111 -12.80 -1.25 0.27
N LYS A 112 -13.16 -0.77 -0.92
CA LYS A 112 -12.98 -1.51 -2.18
C LYS A 112 -11.72 -1.06 -2.89
N THR A 113 -10.97 -2.04 -3.40
CA THR A 113 -9.79 -1.78 -4.22
C THR A 113 -9.88 -2.56 -5.53
N TYR A 114 -9.61 -1.91 -6.65
CA TYR A 114 -9.60 -2.55 -7.97
C TYR A 114 -8.72 -1.76 -8.94
N ALA A 115 -8.33 -2.40 -10.03
CA ALA A 115 -7.61 -1.75 -11.11
C ALA A 115 -8.59 -1.31 -12.20
N GLU A 116 -8.38 -0.13 -12.78
CA GLU A 116 -9.12 0.38 -13.93
C GLU A 116 -8.17 0.83 -15.04
N VAL A 117 -8.69 0.91 -16.27
CA VAL A 117 -7.97 1.53 -17.39
C VAL A 117 -7.84 3.04 -17.12
N LYS A 118 -6.70 3.62 -17.50
CA LYS A 118 -6.53 5.07 -17.48
C LYS A 118 -7.64 5.76 -18.26
N SER A 119 -8.18 6.81 -17.67
CA SER A 119 -9.26 7.60 -18.25
C SER A 119 -9.05 9.07 -17.93
N ASP A 120 -9.42 9.93 -18.86
CA ASP A 120 -9.38 11.40 -18.73
C ASP A 120 -10.60 11.93 -17.98
N LYS A 121 -10.95 11.28 -16.87
CA LYS A 121 -12.01 11.74 -15.97
C LYS A 121 -11.64 13.14 -15.46
N GLU A 122 -12.63 14.02 -15.45
CA GLU A 122 -12.53 15.30 -14.78
C GLU A 122 -12.55 15.06 -13.27
N ILE A 123 -11.36 14.96 -12.67
CA ILE A 123 -11.15 14.70 -11.24
C ILE A 123 -10.03 15.60 -10.70
N TYR A 124 -10.11 15.98 -9.42
CA TYR A 124 -9.01 16.69 -8.75
C TYR A 124 -7.75 15.85 -8.78
N ARG A 125 -6.63 16.44 -9.17
CA ARG A 125 -5.34 15.74 -9.26
C ARG A 125 -4.38 16.26 -8.20
N ILE A 126 -3.69 15.35 -7.55
CA ILE A 126 -2.61 15.63 -6.60
C ILE A 126 -1.36 14.99 -7.18
N TYR A 127 -0.39 15.81 -7.57
CA TYR A 127 0.93 15.35 -8.01
C TYR A 127 1.88 15.45 -6.84
N THR A 128 2.68 14.42 -6.61
CA THR A 128 3.54 14.36 -5.42
C THR A 128 4.90 13.81 -5.75
N ASP A 129 5.92 14.42 -5.16
CA ASP A 129 7.30 13.95 -5.22
C ASP A 129 8.05 14.31 -3.93
N GLY A 130 9.17 13.65 -3.69
CA GLY A 130 10.00 13.81 -2.52
C GLY A 130 11.47 13.56 -2.84
N CYS A 131 12.35 14.34 -2.22
CA CYS A 131 13.79 14.19 -2.42
C CYS A 131 14.53 14.19 -1.08
N TYR A 132 15.71 13.57 -1.08
CA TYR A 132 16.68 13.67 0.01
C TYR A 132 18.04 14.09 -0.55
N LEU A 133 18.56 15.23 -0.08
CA LEU A 133 19.85 15.75 -0.50
C LEU A 133 20.94 15.32 0.47
N HIS A 134 21.71 14.29 0.10
CA HIS A 134 22.77 13.73 0.94
C HIS A 134 23.81 14.77 1.41
N LYS A 135 24.19 15.71 0.55
CA LYS A 135 25.18 16.75 0.89
C LYS A 135 24.71 17.67 2.01
N LEU A 136 23.42 17.98 2.05
CA LEU A 136 22.81 18.86 3.06
C LEU A 136 22.20 18.09 4.22
N LYS A 137 22.12 16.76 4.12
CA LYS A 137 21.39 15.87 5.04
C LYS A 137 19.96 16.35 5.29
N LYS A 138 19.27 16.80 4.23
CA LYS A 138 17.94 17.38 4.31
C LYS A 138 17.00 16.76 3.28
N GLY A 139 15.81 16.40 3.73
CA GLY A 139 14.71 15.98 2.87
C GLY A 139 13.73 17.12 2.59
N ALA A 140 12.97 16.99 1.51
CA ALA A 140 11.83 17.86 1.22
C ALA A 140 10.82 17.11 0.36
N PHE A 141 9.56 17.51 0.47
CA PHE A 141 8.47 16.94 -0.32
C PHE A 141 7.54 18.03 -0.84
N VAL A 142 6.83 17.70 -1.92
CA VAL A 142 5.90 18.62 -2.59
C VAL A 142 4.61 17.89 -2.94
N ALA A 143 3.50 18.60 -2.78
CA ALA A 143 2.20 18.24 -3.31
C ALA A 143 1.64 19.41 -4.14
N ILE A 144 1.39 19.16 -5.42
CA ILE A 144 0.73 20.11 -6.32
C ILE A 144 -0.70 19.65 -6.53
N ILE A 145 -1.67 20.50 -6.16
CA ILE A 145 -3.09 20.25 -6.36
C ILE A 145 -3.54 21.00 -7.60
N LYS A 146 -4.06 20.26 -8.58
CA LYS A 146 -4.66 20.78 -9.79
C LYS A 146 -6.19 20.66 -9.69
N PRO A 147 -6.88 21.75 -9.33
CA PRO A 147 -8.34 21.85 -9.41
C PRO A 147 -8.82 21.86 -10.88
N PHE A 148 -10.14 21.91 -11.09
CA PHE A 148 -10.75 22.08 -12.43
C PHE A 148 -10.44 23.43 -13.07
N THR A 149 -9.89 24.37 -12.31
CA THR A 149 -9.38 25.66 -12.81
C THR A 149 -7.91 25.55 -13.21
N ASN A 150 -7.41 26.45 -14.06
CA ASN A 150 -5.99 26.47 -14.46
C ASN A 150 -5.00 26.90 -13.36
N LYS A 151 -5.46 27.21 -12.13
CA LYS A 151 -4.59 27.61 -11.02
C LYS A 151 -4.05 26.39 -10.26
N LEU A 152 -2.74 26.18 -10.31
CA LEU A 152 -2.05 25.18 -9.50
C LEU A 152 -1.83 25.69 -8.08
N ASN A 153 -2.10 24.86 -7.08
CA ASN A 153 -1.77 25.13 -5.68
C ASN A 153 -0.61 24.24 -5.25
N ILE A 154 0.51 24.85 -4.88
CA ILE A 154 1.76 24.14 -4.56
C ILE A 154 1.97 24.20 -3.05
N HIS A 155 2.13 23.03 -2.43
CA HIS A 155 2.39 22.89 -1.01
C HIS A 155 3.64 22.05 -0.80
N TYR A 156 4.52 22.49 0.08
CA TYR A 156 5.79 21.83 0.32
C TYR A 156 6.24 22.01 1.77
N ASP A 157 7.17 21.16 2.20
CA ASP A 157 7.86 21.32 3.48
C ASP A 157 9.25 20.70 3.43
N GLN A 158 10.13 21.14 4.33
CA GLN A 158 11.38 20.46 4.62
C GLN A 158 11.14 19.35 5.64
N THR A 159 11.98 18.32 5.63
CA THR A 159 11.95 17.25 6.63
C THR A 159 13.35 16.79 7.00
N ASP A 160 13.51 16.30 8.21
CA ASP A 160 14.73 15.63 8.69
C ASP A 160 14.72 14.13 8.39
N GLU A 161 13.62 13.63 7.81
CA GLU A 161 13.53 12.24 7.35
C GLU A 161 14.53 11.98 6.21
N THR A 162 15.17 10.82 6.26
CA THR A 162 16.25 10.44 5.33
C THR A 162 15.84 9.35 4.34
N SER A 163 14.69 8.71 4.57
CA SER A 163 14.19 7.62 3.74
C SER A 163 13.34 8.18 2.60
N SER A 164 13.76 7.96 1.35
CA SER A 164 13.02 8.44 0.16
C SER A 164 11.56 8.00 0.18
N SER A 165 11.29 6.74 0.51
CA SER A 165 9.92 6.21 0.57
C SER A 165 9.06 6.84 1.67
N LEU A 166 9.66 7.29 2.77
CA LEU A 166 8.94 8.06 3.80
C LEU A 166 8.69 9.49 3.33
N ILE A 167 9.65 10.13 2.67
CA ILE A 167 9.48 11.49 2.13
C ILE A 167 8.37 11.51 1.06
N GLU A 168 8.33 10.50 0.18
CA GLU A 168 7.24 10.30 -0.78
C GLU A 168 5.87 10.12 -0.08
N LEU A 169 5.83 9.36 1.03
CA LEU A 169 4.61 9.21 1.83
C LEU A 169 4.16 10.54 2.45
N LEU A 170 5.10 11.34 2.95
CA LEU A 170 4.82 12.69 3.48
C LEU A 170 4.23 13.60 2.41
N ALA A 171 4.73 13.53 1.17
CA ALA A 171 4.20 14.28 0.04
C ALA A 171 2.70 14.02 -0.17
N VAL A 172 2.31 12.73 -0.20
CA VAL A 172 0.91 12.33 -0.36
C VAL A 172 0.05 12.70 0.84
N ILE A 173 0.57 12.52 2.07
CA ILE A 173 -0.13 12.96 3.29
C ILE A 173 -0.39 14.47 3.21
N ARG A 174 0.61 15.27 2.87
CA ARG A 174 0.46 16.72 2.76
C ARG A 174 -0.59 17.10 1.73
N GLY A 175 -0.54 16.48 0.56
CA GLY A 175 -1.54 16.68 -0.49
C GLY A 175 -2.96 16.38 -0.02
N LEU A 176 -3.16 15.31 0.75
CA LEU A 176 -4.47 14.97 1.32
C LEU A 176 -4.92 15.88 2.46
N GLU A 177 -4.00 16.37 3.29
CA GLU A 177 -4.33 17.30 4.37
C GLU A 177 -4.88 18.61 3.83
N VAL A 178 -4.21 19.17 2.82
CA VAL A 178 -4.66 20.44 2.20
C VAL A 178 -5.90 20.25 1.32
N SER A 179 -6.14 19.02 0.83
CA SER A 179 -7.33 18.64 0.07
C SER A 179 -8.37 17.87 0.89
N ASN A 180 -8.38 18.02 2.22
CA ASN A 180 -9.22 17.21 3.10
C ASN A 180 -10.73 17.27 2.75
N GLN A 181 -11.20 18.39 2.20
CA GLN A 181 -12.59 18.59 1.77
C GLN A 181 -12.95 17.78 0.50
N ILE A 182 -11.96 17.38 -0.29
CA ILE A 182 -12.14 16.76 -1.61
C ILE A 182 -12.42 15.27 -1.45
N ARG A 183 -13.57 14.82 -1.96
CA ARG A 183 -14.05 13.43 -1.82
C ARG A 183 -13.69 12.53 -2.98
N LYS A 184 -13.39 13.10 -4.16
CA LYS A 184 -12.97 12.37 -5.36
C LYS A 184 -11.69 13.00 -5.88
N LEU A 185 -10.60 12.26 -5.84
CA LEU A 185 -9.29 12.75 -6.27
C LEU A 185 -8.47 11.64 -6.90
N ARG A 186 -7.49 12.02 -7.71
CA ARG A 186 -6.43 11.17 -8.23
C ARG A 186 -5.09 11.62 -7.65
N VAL A 187 -4.36 10.70 -7.05
CA VAL A 187 -2.97 10.88 -6.64
C VAL A 187 -2.08 10.35 -7.76
N ILE A 188 -1.17 11.18 -8.24
CA ILE A 188 -0.17 10.88 -9.26
C ILE A 188 1.18 10.89 -8.57
N THR A 189 1.85 9.74 -8.52
CA THR A 189 3.13 9.55 -7.82
C THR A 189 3.93 8.45 -8.51
N ASP A 190 5.26 8.53 -8.44
CA ASP A 190 6.15 7.44 -8.82
C ASP A 190 6.41 6.43 -7.69
N SER A 191 5.85 6.68 -6.50
CA SER A 191 6.00 5.83 -5.33
C SER A 191 5.07 4.62 -5.35
N ARG A 192 5.59 3.47 -5.79
CA ARG A 192 4.91 2.19 -5.61
C ARG A 192 4.72 1.84 -4.13
N TYR A 193 5.61 2.32 -3.26
CA TYR A 193 5.51 2.12 -1.81
C TYR A 193 4.23 2.75 -1.26
N VAL A 194 3.95 4.00 -1.63
CA VAL A 194 2.75 4.71 -1.20
C VAL A 194 1.48 4.03 -1.73
N ILE A 195 1.43 3.74 -3.03
CA ILE A 195 0.26 3.12 -3.67
C ILE A 195 -0.04 1.75 -3.04
N LYS A 196 0.96 0.86 -2.96
CA LYS A 196 0.75 -0.49 -2.44
C LYS A 196 0.50 -0.52 -0.94
N GLY A 197 1.10 0.40 -0.19
CA GLY A 197 0.90 0.45 1.25
C GLY A 197 -0.56 0.67 1.61
N LEU A 198 -1.23 1.63 0.97
CA LEU A 198 -2.64 1.90 1.25
C LEU A 198 -3.61 0.91 0.57
N THR A 199 -3.30 0.46 -0.65
CA THR A 199 -4.24 -0.36 -1.44
C THR A 199 -4.09 -1.87 -1.25
N GLU A 200 -2.92 -2.35 -0.79
CA GLU A 200 -2.64 -3.77 -0.56
C GLU A 200 -2.29 -4.06 0.91
N TRP A 201 -1.29 -3.37 1.48
CA TRP A 201 -0.62 -3.86 2.70
C TRP A 201 -1.34 -3.50 4.00
N ILE A 202 -1.93 -2.31 4.09
CA ILE A 202 -2.49 -1.77 5.33
C ILE A 202 -3.57 -2.64 5.98
N PHE A 203 -4.28 -3.42 5.17
CA PHE A 203 -5.31 -4.35 5.62
C PHE A 203 -4.71 -5.43 6.52
N ASN A 204 -3.63 -6.07 6.06
CA ASN A 204 -2.94 -7.10 6.83
C ASN A 204 -2.19 -6.47 8.01
N TRP A 205 -1.62 -5.28 7.86
CA TRP A 205 -0.98 -4.59 8.98
C TRP A 205 -1.96 -4.31 10.12
N LYS A 206 -3.15 -3.78 9.82
CA LYS A 206 -4.18 -3.52 10.84
C LYS A 206 -4.68 -4.80 11.52
N LEU A 207 -4.75 -5.91 10.80
CA LEU A 207 -5.15 -7.22 11.36
C LEU A 207 -4.10 -7.84 12.29
N ASN A 208 -2.83 -7.52 12.09
CA ASN A 208 -1.71 -8.02 12.87
C ASN A 208 -1.14 -6.96 13.81
N ASP A 209 -1.96 -6.05 14.32
CA ASP A 209 -1.52 -5.04 15.30
C ASP A 209 -0.29 -4.23 14.83
N TRP A 210 -0.24 -3.93 13.53
CA TRP A 210 0.85 -3.25 12.84
C TRP A 210 2.17 -4.01 12.80
N TYR A 211 2.10 -5.34 12.70
CA TYR A 211 3.22 -6.21 12.35
C TYR A 211 3.16 -6.66 10.89
N THR A 212 4.33 -6.84 10.29
CA THR A 212 4.51 -7.34 8.93
C THR A 212 4.35 -8.86 8.87
N ALA A 213 4.29 -9.44 7.67
CA ALA A 213 4.27 -10.90 7.48
C ALA A 213 5.56 -11.60 7.97
N GLN A 214 6.56 -10.82 8.33
CA GLN A 214 7.87 -11.20 8.84
C GLN A 214 7.92 -11.18 10.37
N GLY A 215 6.86 -10.70 11.04
CA GLY A 215 6.81 -10.59 12.50
C GLY A 215 7.51 -9.34 13.05
N GLU A 216 7.82 -8.37 12.19
CA GLU A 216 8.44 -7.10 12.58
C GLU A 216 7.39 -6.00 12.67
N LYS A 217 7.62 -5.00 13.52
CA LYS A 217 6.78 -3.79 13.50
C LYS A 217 6.89 -3.12 12.13
N VAL A 218 5.74 -2.73 11.59
CA VAL A 218 5.67 -1.93 10.36
C VAL A 218 6.50 -0.65 10.57
N LYS A 219 7.30 -0.28 9.58
CA LYS A 219 8.03 0.99 9.62
C LYS A 219 7.04 2.14 9.40
N ASN A 220 7.27 3.29 10.03
CA ASN A 220 6.50 4.52 9.78
C ASN A 220 4.99 4.40 10.14
N ILE A 221 4.64 3.61 11.16
CA ILE A 221 3.24 3.33 11.56
C ILE A 221 2.42 4.60 11.73
N ASN A 222 2.97 5.64 12.36
CA ASN A 222 2.23 6.88 12.63
C ASN A 222 1.80 7.57 11.33
N TYR A 223 2.67 7.61 10.32
CA TYR A 223 2.37 8.17 9.01
C TYR A 223 1.35 7.31 8.25
N TRP A 224 1.47 5.98 8.31
CA TRP A 224 0.46 5.09 7.73
C TRP A 224 -0.92 5.22 8.37
N LYS A 225 -1.00 5.35 9.70
CA LYS A 225 -2.24 5.63 10.41
C LYS A 225 -2.84 6.96 9.98
N ARG A 226 -2.01 8.00 9.83
CA ARG A 226 -2.46 9.31 9.34
C ARG A 226 -2.99 9.22 7.91
N PHE A 227 -2.31 8.50 7.02
CA PHE A 227 -2.74 8.30 5.64
C PHE A 227 -4.04 7.47 5.53
N ASP A 228 -4.19 6.44 6.37
CA ASP A 228 -5.44 5.67 6.50
C ASP A 228 -6.60 6.54 6.97
N GLU A 229 -6.35 7.47 7.88
CA GLU A 229 -7.36 8.40 8.38
C GLU A 229 -7.80 9.38 7.29
N LEU A 230 -6.83 10.02 6.62
CA LEU A 230 -7.08 11.00 5.58
C LEU A 230 -7.77 10.40 4.34
N SER A 231 -7.69 9.09 4.13
CA SER A 231 -8.35 8.41 3.01
C SER A 231 -9.78 7.95 3.32
N LYS A 232 -10.27 8.12 4.55
CA LYS A 232 -11.66 7.75 4.90
C LYS A 232 -12.68 8.58 4.13
N ASP A 233 -13.76 7.93 3.71
CA ASP A 233 -14.87 8.56 2.98
C ASP A 233 -14.40 9.35 1.75
N LYS A 234 -13.48 8.74 0.99
CA LYS A 234 -12.96 9.24 -0.27
C LYS A 234 -13.00 8.16 -1.34
N TYR A 235 -13.14 8.60 -2.58
CA TYR A 235 -12.79 7.84 -3.78
C TYR A 235 -11.45 8.36 -4.26
N MET A 236 -10.44 7.49 -4.19
CA MET A 236 -9.07 7.83 -4.53
C MET A 236 -8.60 6.98 -5.69
N GLU A 237 -8.17 7.61 -6.77
CA GLU A 237 -7.47 6.98 -7.87
C GLU A 237 -5.97 7.14 -7.64
N PHE A 238 -5.19 6.08 -7.83
CA PHE A 238 -3.74 6.12 -7.80
C PHE A 238 -3.20 5.84 -9.19
N GLU A 239 -2.54 6.81 -9.76
CA GLU A 239 -1.86 6.70 -11.04
C GLU A 239 -0.36 6.67 -10.79
N TRP A 240 0.27 5.54 -11.12
CA TRP A 240 1.71 5.45 -11.11
C TRP A 240 2.28 6.12 -12.35
N VAL A 241 3.29 6.96 -12.16
CA VAL A 241 4.09 7.53 -13.24
C VAL A 241 5.54 7.09 -13.06
N LYS A 242 6.28 6.99 -14.16
CA LYS A 242 7.71 6.75 -14.09
C LYS A 242 8.39 8.03 -13.58
N GLY A 243 9.27 7.92 -12.59
CA GLY A 243 10.06 9.06 -12.12
C GLY A 243 10.84 9.71 -13.27
N HIS A 244 10.91 11.04 -13.27
CA HIS A 244 11.50 11.86 -14.34
C HIS A 244 10.91 11.63 -15.76
N SER A 245 9.64 11.24 -15.84
CA SER A 245 8.91 11.13 -17.12
C SER A 245 8.43 12.49 -17.65
N GLU A 246 7.94 12.50 -18.89
CA GLU A 246 7.36 13.65 -19.59
C GLU A 246 6.05 14.21 -18.96
N HIS A 247 5.75 13.93 -17.69
CA HIS A 247 4.66 14.58 -16.97
C HIS A 247 5.13 15.93 -16.42
N PRO A 248 4.70 17.07 -16.98
CA PRO A 248 5.23 18.37 -16.59
C PRO A 248 5.02 18.67 -15.10
N GLU A 249 3.87 18.27 -14.54
CA GLU A 249 3.59 18.47 -13.12
C GLU A 249 4.46 17.60 -12.20
N ASN A 250 4.85 16.40 -12.61
CA ASN A 250 5.76 15.57 -11.81
C ASN A 250 7.19 16.14 -11.85
N THR A 251 7.64 16.57 -13.03
CA THR A 251 8.92 17.28 -13.17
C THR A 251 8.92 18.58 -12.35
N LEU A 252 7.78 19.26 -12.28
CA LEU A 252 7.59 20.44 -11.44
C LEU A 252 7.71 20.08 -9.95
N CYS A 253 7.10 18.98 -9.49
CA CYS A 253 7.27 18.49 -8.12
C CYS A 253 8.73 18.19 -7.77
N ASP A 254 9.47 17.47 -8.63
CA ASP A 254 10.90 17.16 -8.44
C ASP A 254 11.74 18.45 -8.32
N PHE A 255 11.49 19.42 -9.20
CA PHE A 255 12.14 20.72 -9.17
C PHE A 255 11.87 21.44 -7.84
N TYR A 256 10.60 21.60 -7.45
CA TYR A 256 10.25 22.25 -6.19
C TYR A 256 10.83 21.51 -4.99
N ALA A 257 10.83 20.18 -4.96
CA ALA A 257 11.36 19.40 -3.84
C ALA A 257 12.84 19.71 -3.62
N LYS A 258 13.64 19.72 -4.70
CA LYS A 258 15.06 20.08 -4.64
C LYS A 258 15.27 21.51 -4.16
N GLN A 259 14.53 22.47 -4.71
CA GLN A 259 14.62 23.88 -4.33
C GLN A 259 14.24 24.13 -2.86
N VAL A 260 13.24 23.41 -2.34
CA VAL A 260 12.84 23.46 -0.93
C VAL A 260 13.91 22.86 -0.03
N ALA A 261 14.52 21.73 -0.42
CA ALA A 261 15.58 21.10 0.35
C ALA A 261 16.81 22.00 0.53
N ILE A 262 17.16 22.79 -0.48
CA ILE A 262 18.27 23.77 -0.43
C ILE A 262 17.90 25.13 0.18
N ARG A 263 16.63 25.32 0.63
CA ARG A 263 16.08 26.58 1.20
C ARG A 263 16.06 27.78 0.24
N GLU A 264 16.08 27.54 -1.07
CA GLU A 264 16.01 28.63 -2.06
C GLU A 264 14.58 29.15 -2.28
N LEU A 265 13.55 28.48 -1.73
CA LEU A 265 12.15 28.87 -1.84
C LEU A 265 11.56 29.53 -0.58
N ASN A 266 12.39 30.20 0.23
CA ASN A 266 11.92 31.01 1.35
C ASN A 266 11.27 32.33 0.89
N TYR A 267 10.24 32.27 0.03
CA TYR A 267 9.26 33.36 -0.03
C TYR A 267 8.28 33.13 1.10
N LYS A 268 8.52 33.82 2.22
CA LYS A 268 7.50 34.04 3.24
C LYS A 268 6.24 34.57 2.55
N THR A 269 5.12 33.90 2.80
CA THR A 269 3.79 34.48 2.60
C THR A 269 3.55 35.57 3.65
#